data_AF-A0ABD0KX08-F1
#
_entry.id   AF-A0ABD0KX08-F1
#
_cell.length_a   1.000
_cell.length_b   1.000
_cell.length_c   1.000
_cell.angle_alpha   90.00
_cell.angle_beta   90.00
_cell.angle_gamma   90.00
#
_symmetry.space_group_name_H-M   'P 1'
#
loop_
_entity.id
_entity.type
_entity.pdbx_description
1 polymer ?
#
loop_
_entity_poly.entity_id
_entity_poly.type
_entity_poly.pdbx_seq_one_letter_code
_entity_poly.pdbx_strand_id
1 'polypeptide(L)'
;VLVLALVAIVLGHPQYQTLIPNGANVVVPCDNSHWPGVGHLHRQGAGPLNPFGSAFSAAGHVWTKELCEADSDGDGISNGVELGDPTCSWTPTNGFALGPVTGHP
;
A
#
# COMPACT_ATOMS: atom_id res chain seq x y z
N VAL A 1 22.32 -5.79 -39.78
CA VAL A 1 21.31 -6.38 -38.87
C VAL A 1 20.80 -5.26 -37.99
N LEU A 2 19.58 -4.78 -38.21
CA LEU A 2 18.97 -3.72 -37.40
C LEU A 2 18.28 -4.41 -36.21
N VAL A 3 18.84 -4.26 -35.01
CA VAL A 3 18.21 -4.79 -33.79
C VAL A 3 17.15 -3.79 -33.36
N LEU A 4 15.88 -4.10 -33.62
CA LEU A 4 14.74 -3.36 -33.06
C LEU A 4 14.67 -3.71 -31.56
N ALA A 5 15.05 -2.77 -30.70
CA ALA A 5 14.84 -2.89 -29.26
C ALA A 5 13.36 -2.64 -28.93
N LEU A 6 12.65 -3.68 -28.48
CA LEU A 6 11.33 -3.54 -27.87
C LEU A 6 11.51 -2.90 -26.49
N VAL A 7 11.25 -1.60 -26.39
CA VAL A 7 11.12 -0.92 -25.10
C VAL A 7 9.72 -1.22 -24.57
N ALA A 8 9.61 -2.10 -23.58
CA ALA A 8 8.37 -2.30 -22.85
C ALA A 8 8.06 -1.03 -22.03
N ILE A 9 6.97 -0.35 -22.35
CA ILE A 9 6.48 0.78 -21.56
C ILE A 9 5.72 0.20 -20.37
N VAL A 10 6.25 0.37 -19.16
CA VAL A 10 5.55 0.00 -17.92
C VAL A 10 4.79 1.22 -17.43
N LEU A 11 3.46 1.12 -17.31
CA LEU A 11 2.64 2.14 -16.68
C LEU A 11 2.65 1.92 -15.16
N GLY A 12 3.15 2.91 -14.42
CA GLY A 12 2.99 2.94 -12.98
C GLY A 12 1.54 3.28 -12.61
N HIS A 13 1.09 2.81 -11.44
CA HIS A 13 -0.26 3.05 -10.94
C HIS A 13 -0.23 3.82 -9.60
N PRO A 14 0.32 5.05 -9.57
CA PRO A 14 0.43 5.83 -8.34
C PRO A 14 -0.93 6.16 -7.70
N GLN A 15 -2.03 6.09 -8.48
CA GLN A 15 -3.38 6.35 -7.96
C GLN A 15 -3.80 5.37 -6.84
N TYR A 16 -3.19 4.19 -6.74
CA TYR A 16 -3.52 3.27 -5.64
C TYR A 16 -3.09 3.81 -4.26
N GLN A 17 -2.11 4.71 -4.20
CA GLN A 17 -1.71 5.38 -2.95
C GLN A 17 -2.83 6.26 -2.39
N THR A 18 -3.77 6.73 -3.23
CA THR A 18 -4.90 7.56 -2.78
C THR A 18 -6.10 6.71 -2.34
N LEU A 19 -6.03 5.40 -2.50
CA LEU A 19 -7.11 4.46 -2.15
C LEU A 19 -6.88 3.77 -0.80
N ILE A 20 -5.77 4.06 -0.12
CA ILE A 20 -5.42 3.53 1.19
C ILE A 20 -5.02 4.69 2.13
N PRO A 21 -5.20 4.54 3.45
CA PRO A 21 -4.75 5.52 4.44
C PRO A 21 -3.25 5.77 4.33
N ASN A 22 -2.84 7.03 4.43
CA ASN A 22 -1.43 7.44 4.41
C ASN A 22 -0.57 6.86 3.26
N GLY A 23 -1.15 6.41 2.14
CA GLY A 23 -0.43 5.65 1.10
C GLY A 23 0.78 6.34 0.47
N ALA A 24 0.85 7.68 0.51
CA ALA A 24 2.01 8.46 0.06
C ALA A 24 3.07 8.70 1.16
N ASN A 25 2.72 8.44 2.42
CA ASN A 25 3.51 8.77 3.61
C ASN A 25 3.96 7.53 4.40
N VAL A 26 3.81 6.33 3.84
CA VAL A 26 4.28 5.09 4.47
C VAL A 26 5.80 5.10 4.59
N VAL A 27 6.31 4.76 5.76
CA VAL A 27 7.74 4.71 6.08
C VAL A 27 8.09 3.38 6.73
N VAL A 28 9.34 2.95 6.55
CA VAL A 28 9.87 1.78 7.26
C VAL A 28 10.30 2.21 8.66
N PRO A 29 9.78 1.60 9.75
CA PRO A 29 10.06 2.05 11.12
C PRO A 29 11.54 2.03 11.51
N CYS A 30 12.34 1.14 10.92
CA CYS A 30 13.74 0.94 11.31
C CYS A 30 14.67 2.07 10.85
N ASP A 31 14.39 2.69 9.70
CA ASP A 31 15.30 3.67 9.07
C ASP A 31 14.58 4.94 8.57
N ASN A 32 13.27 5.03 8.81
CA ASN A 32 12.40 6.14 8.42
C ASN A 32 12.39 6.44 6.91
N SER A 33 12.76 5.46 6.08
CA SER A 33 12.76 5.61 4.63
C SER A 33 11.37 5.36 4.05
N HIS A 34 10.99 6.14 3.04
CA HIS A 34 9.66 6.06 2.41
C HIS A 34 9.44 4.75 1.66
N TRP A 35 8.22 4.23 1.69
CA TRP A 35 7.77 3.05 0.95
C TRP A 35 6.57 3.40 0.05
N PRO A 36 6.78 4.09 -1.09
CA PRO A 36 5.68 4.47 -1.99
C PRO A 36 5.00 3.26 -2.65
N GLY A 37 5.68 2.13 -2.79
CA GLY A 37 5.15 0.89 -3.34
C GLY A 37 4.48 0.00 -2.29
N VAL A 38 3.54 0.53 -1.48
CA VAL A 38 2.94 -0.17 -0.32
C VAL A 38 2.46 -1.58 -0.65
N GLY A 39 1.86 -1.80 -1.83
CA GLY A 39 1.38 -3.11 -2.26
C GLY A 39 2.42 -4.00 -2.95
N HIS A 40 3.72 -3.67 -2.91
CA HIS A 40 4.76 -4.37 -3.66
C HIS A 40 5.95 -4.76 -2.77
N LEU A 41 6.62 -5.86 -3.15
CA LEU A 41 7.87 -6.29 -2.49
C LEU A 41 9.03 -5.30 -2.73
N HIS A 42 8.98 -4.56 -3.85
CA HIS A 42 9.93 -3.50 -4.10
C HIS A 42 9.38 -2.18 -3.56
N ARG A 43 10.18 -1.52 -2.71
CA ARG A 43 9.88 -0.21 -2.10
C ARG A 43 9.37 0.84 -3.09
N GLN A 44 9.93 0.89 -4.30
CA GLN A 44 9.55 1.88 -5.33
C GLN A 44 8.30 1.48 -6.11
N GLY A 45 7.66 0.37 -5.75
CA GLY A 45 6.59 -0.26 -6.50
C GLY A 45 7.12 -1.16 -7.61
N ALA A 46 6.19 -1.63 -8.46
CA ALA A 46 6.43 -2.57 -9.54
C ALA A 46 6.95 -3.95 -9.08
N GLY A 47 6.99 -4.89 -10.02
CA GLY A 47 7.29 -6.28 -9.71
C GLY A 47 6.18 -6.94 -8.86
N PRO A 48 6.50 -8.04 -8.15
CA PRO A 48 5.51 -8.82 -7.42
C PRO A 48 4.83 -8.02 -6.30
N LEU A 49 3.56 -8.35 -6.05
CA LEU A 49 2.82 -7.85 -4.91
C LEU A 49 3.37 -8.47 -3.61
N ASN A 50 3.32 -7.70 -2.52
CA ASN A 50 3.45 -8.26 -1.16
C ASN A 50 2.09 -8.87 -0.73
N PRO A 51 2.00 -9.49 0.47
CA PRO A 51 0.74 -10.02 0.98
C PRO A 51 -0.37 -8.96 1.04
N PHE A 52 -0.09 -7.75 1.55
CA PHE A 52 -1.03 -6.65 1.54
C PHE A 52 -1.54 -6.28 0.14
N GLY A 53 -0.65 -6.11 -0.83
CA GLY A 53 -1.02 -5.79 -2.20
C GLY A 53 -1.91 -6.87 -2.84
N SER A 54 -1.65 -8.14 -2.50
CA SER A 54 -2.49 -9.26 -2.93
C SER A 54 -3.89 -9.20 -2.28
N ALA A 55 -3.96 -8.90 -0.98
CA ALA A 55 -5.22 -8.73 -0.26
C ALA A 55 -6.02 -7.51 -0.76
N PHE A 56 -5.34 -6.38 -0.99
CA PHE A 56 -5.93 -5.17 -1.56
C PHE A 56 -6.46 -5.41 -2.98
N SER A 57 -5.72 -6.17 -3.80
CA SER A 57 -6.19 -6.58 -5.12
C SER A 57 -7.42 -7.49 -5.03
N ALA A 58 -7.43 -8.46 -4.12
CA ALA A 58 -8.57 -9.34 -3.86
C ALA A 58 -9.81 -8.58 -3.33
N ALA A 59 -9.60 -7.50 -2.58
CA ALA A 59 -10.63 -6.57 -2.14
C ALA A 59 -11.11 -5.60 -3.25
N GLY A 60 -10.67 -5.78 -4.49
CA GLY A 60 -11.06 -4.94 -5.62
C GLY A 60 -10.43 -3.55 -5.58
N HIS A 61 -9.29 -3.40 -4.90
CA HIS A 61 -8.60 -2.12 -4.67
C HIS A 61 -9.43 -1.12 -3.86
N VAL A 62 -10.20 -1.63 -2.89
CA VAL A 62 -11.00 -0.83 -1.96
C VAL A 62 -10.47 -1.01 -0.55
N TRP A 63 -10.31 0.10 0.18
CA TRP A 63 -10.07 0.08 1.62
C TRP A 63 -11.34 -0.34 2.35
N THR A 64 -11.57 -1.66 2.40
CA THR A 64 -12.70 -2.27 3.11
C THR A 64 -12.38 -2.39 4.59
N LYS A 65 -13.43 -2.56 5.41
CA LYS A 65 -13.25 -2.81 6.83
C LYS A 65 -12.49 -4.12 7.06
N GLU A 66 -12.82 -5.15 6.29
CA GLU A 66 -12.17 -6.46 6.34
C GLU A 66 -10.68 -6.37 6.00
N LEU A 67 -10.33 -5.59 4.97
CA LEU A 67 -8.92 -5.33 4.66
C LEU A 67 -8.25 -4.53 5.78
N CYS A 68 -8.89 -3.50 6.30
CA CYS A 68 -8.32 -2.69 7.38
C CYS A 68 -8.02 -3.51 8.66
N GLU A 69 -8.92 -4.42 9.04
CA GLU A 69 -8.78 -5.25 10.24
C GLU A 69 -7.87 -6.47 10.04
N ALA A 70 -7.52 -6.82 8.81
CA ALA A 70 -6.64 -7.94 8.50
C ALA A 70 -5.17 -7.65 8.86
N ASP A 71 -4.44 -8.69 9.26
CA ASP A 71 -2.98 -8.74 9.39
C ASP A 71 -2.45 -9.49 8.15
N SER A 72 -2.09 -8.74 7.10
CA SER A 72 -1.84 -9.35 5.78
C SER A 72 -0.50 -10.07 5.70
N ASP A 73 0.53 -9.53 6.34
CA ASP A 73 1.90 -10.04 6.33
C ASP A 73 2.26 -10.90 7.55
N GLY A 74 1.37 -10.94 8.56
CA GLY A 74 1.43 -11.89 9.66
C GLY A 74 2.35 -11.45 10.80
N ASP A 75 2.60 -10.16 10.94
CA ASP A 75 3.46 -9.60 11.98
C ASP A 75 2.73 -9.36 13.31
N GLY A 76 1.41 -9.59 13.34
CA GLY A 76 0.53 -9.42 14.50
C GLY A 76 -0.13 -8.05 14.59
N ILE A 77 0.08 -7.16 13.61
CA ILE A 77 -0.50 -5.82 13.55
C ILE A 77 -1.48 -5.78 12.37
N SER A 78 -2.66 -5.21 12.58
CA SER A 78 -3.62 -5.03 11.48
C SER A 78 -3.15 -3.94 10.52
N ASN A 79 -3.43 -4.08 9.22
CA ASN A 79 -3.13 -3.10 8.18
C ASN A 79 -3.58 -1.67 8.57
N GLY A 80 -4.75 -1.53 9.20
CA GLY A 80 -5.28 -0.24 9.66
C GLY A 80 -4.44 0.43 10.72
N VAL A 81 -3.91 -0.32 11.68
CA VAL A 81 -2.99 0.24 12.69
C VAL A 81 -1.72 0.75 12.00
N GLU A 82 -1.15 -0.04 11.09
CA GLU A 82 0.09 0.32 10.40
C GLU A 82 -0.05 1.55 9.51
N LEU A 83 -1.14 1.62 8.75
CA LEU A 83 -1.42 2.72 7.83
C LEU A 83 -2.10 3.92 8.50
N GLY A 84 -2.32 3.89 9.82
CA GLY A 84 -2.84 5.03 10.58
C GLY A 84 -4.36 5.18 10.59
N ASP A 85 -5.12 4.14 10.23
CA ASP A 85 -6.57 4.01 10.40
C ASP A 85 -6.94 2.86 11.38
N PRO A 86 -6.57 2.93 12.68
CA PRO A 86 -6.79 1.84 13.64
C PRO A 86 -8.27 1.55 13.94
N THR A 87 -9.17 2.43 13.49
CA THR A 87 -10.63 2.28 13.70
C THR A 87 -11.38 1.90 12.44
N CYS A 88 -10.68 1.73 11.31
CA CYS A 88 -11.27 1.42 10.01
C CYS A 88 -12.39 2.40 9.60
N SER A 89 -12.14 3.68 9.89
CA SER A 89 -13.09 4.76 9.66
C SER A 89 -12.72 5.61 8.45
N TRP A 90 -11.49 5.51 7.95
CA TRP A 90 -11.04 6.34 6.84
C TRP A 90 -11.72 5.90 5.54
N THR A 91 -12.08 6.90 4.74
CA THR A 91 -12.42 6.69 3.32
C THR A 91 -11.76 7.82 2.53
N PRO A 92 -11.59 7.65 1.20
CA PRO A 92 -11.00 8.69 0.35
C PRO A 92 -11.71 10.06 0.42
N THR A 93 -12.96 10.12 0.89
CA THR A 93 -13.80 11.33 0.83
C THR A 93 -14.20 11.93 2.18
N ASN A 94 -13.98 11.25 3.31
CA ASN A 94 -14.57 11.67 4.59
C ASN A 94 -13.71 12.60 5.44
N GLY A 95 -12.50 12.95 5.01
CA GLY A 95 -11.61 13.85 5.75
C GLY A 95 -11.26 13.37 7.15
N PHE A 96 -11.40 12.06 7.42
CA PHE A 96 -11.09 11.46 8.71
C PHE A 96 -9.62 11.70 9.06
N ALA A 97 -9.35 12.11 10.29
CA ALA A 97 -8.00 12.37 10.76
C ALA A 97 -7.28 11.05 11.03
N LEU A 98 -6.27 10.75 10.21
CA LEU A 98 -5.43 9.57 10.37
C LEU A 98 -4.45 9.74 11.53
N GLY A 99 -4.15 8.62 12.19
CA GLY A 99 -3.04 8.50 13.12
C GLY A 99 -1.68 8.46 12.41
N PRO A 100 -0.58 8.41 13.18
CA PRO A 100 0.75 8.21 12.63
C PRO A 100 0.86 6.84 11.95
N VAL A 101 1.64 6.77 10.88
CA VAL A 101 2.06 5.49 10.29
C VAL A 101 2.99 4.80 11.28
N THR A 102 2.74 3.52 11.56
CA THR A 102 3.55 2.74 12.51
C THR A 102 4.35 1.62 11.83
N GLY A 103 4.06 1.30 10.57
CA GLY A 103 4.61 0.13 9.89
C GLY A 103 4.33 0.09 8.39
N HIS A 104 4.63 -1.06 7.79
CA HIS A 104 4.24 -1.38 6.42
C HIS A 104 3.62 -2.79 6.41
N PRO A 105 2.41 -2.96 5.85
CA PRO A 105 1.78 -4.27 5.70
C PRO A 105 2.32 -5.06 4.47
#